data_AF-A0A9D4EL16-F1
#
_entry.id   AF-A0A9D4EL16-F1
#
_cell.length_a   1.000
_cell.length_b   1.000
_cell.length_c   1.000
_cell.angle_alpha   90.00
_cell.angle_beta   90.00
_cell.angle_gamma   90.00
#
_symmetry.space_group_name_H-M   'P 1'
#
loop_
_entity.id
_entity.type
_entity.pdbx_description
1 polymer ?
#
loop_
_entity_poly.entity_id
_entity_poly.type
_entity_poly.pdbx_seq_one_letter_code
_entity_poly.pdbx_strand_id
1 'polypeptide(L)' 'MSVPRRKIHLHCFAGTPDQILSWSAAFSLCYFSISGKAECFDPVQKSAVREIVVDRLLVETDSTVCLG' A
#
# COMPACT_ATOMS: atom_id res chain seq x y z
N MET A 1 -1.67 -27.96 -11.68
CA MET A 1 -1.02 -26.71 -12.17
C MET A 1 -1.12 -25.68 -11.05
N SER A 2 0.00 -25.19 -10.51
CA SER A 2 -0.03 -24.14 -9.48
C SER A 2 -0.31 -22.79 -10.14
N VAL A 3 -1.37 -22.09 -9.72
CA VAL A 3 -1.59 -20.70 -10.13
C VAL A 3 -0.36 -19.87 -9.70
N PRO A 4 0.30 -19.13 -10.60
CA PRO A 4 1.42 -18.27 -10.21
C PRO A 4 0.93 -17.26 -9.17
N ARG A 5 1.47 -17.36 -7.95
CA ARG A 5 1.22 -16.43 -6.85
C ARG A 5 1.96 -15.10 -7.11
N ARG A 6 1.46 -14.33 -8.07
CA ARG A 6 2.02 -13.00 -8.38
C ARG A 6 1.66 -12.04 -7.26
N LYS A 7 2.69 -11.42 -6.68
CA LYS A 7 2.52 -10.33 -5.71
C LYS A 7 2.21 -9.06 -6.48
N ILE A 8 1.26 -8.28 -5.98
CA ILE A 8 0.95 -6.94 -6.45
C ILE A 8 1.38 -5.98 -5.37
N HIS A 9 2.11 -4.94 -5.76
CA HIS A 9 2.57 -3.91 -4.86
C HIS A 9 2.05 -2.57 -5.37
N LEU A 10 1.25 -1.91 -4.54
CA LEU A 10 0.80 -0.54 -4.75
C LEU A 10 1.79 0.41 -4.10
N HIS A 11 2.61 1.03 -4.94
CA HIS A 11 3.64 2.02 -4.60
C HIS A 11 3.01 3.31 -4.07
N CYS A 12 3.61 3.92 -3.03
CA CYS A 12 3.25 5.21 -2.46
C CYS A 12 1.73 5.40 -2.27
N PHE A 13 1.09 4.41 -1.66
CA PHE A 13 -0.36 4.38 -1.52
C PHE A 13 -0.84 5.52 -0.61
N ALA A 14 -1.74 6.34 -1.14
CA ALA A 14 -2.39 7.46 -0.44
C ALA A 14 -3.90 7.47 -0.69
N GLY A 15 -4.48 6.28 -0.85
CA GLY A 15 -5.88 6.08 -1.19
C GLY A 15 -6.82 6.02 0.02
N THR A 16 -8.03 5.50 -0.22
CA THR A 16 -9.12 5.40 0.76
C THR A 16 -9.33 3.96 1.26
N PRO A 17 -10.10 3.76 2.34
CA PRO A 17 -10.47 2.41 2.80
C PRO A 17 -11.15 1.55 1.72
N ASP A 18 -12.03 2.13 0.90
CA ASP A 18 -12.71 1.42 -0.19
C ASP A 18 -11.72 0.87 -1.22
N GLN A 19 -10.61 1.58 -1.45
CA GLN A 19 -9.55 1.12 -2.33
C GLN A 19 -8.78 -0.04 -1.68
N ILE A 20 -8.48 0.02 -0.39
CA ILE A 20 -7.87 -1.11 0.34
C ILE A 20 -8.72 -2.37 0.20
N LEU A 21 -10.03 -2.26 0.44
CA LEU A 21 -10.98 -3.36 0.34
C LEU A 21 -11.04 -3.93 -1.08
N SER A 22 -11.18 -3.04 -2.07
CA SER A 22 -11.30 -3.44 -3.49
C SER A 22 -10.05 -4.16 -3.98
N TRP A 23 -8.86 -3.64 -3.67
CA TRP A 23 -7.58 -4.25 -4.06
C TRP A 23 -7.32 -5.56 -3.32
N SER A 24 -7.62 -5.63 -2.03
CA SER A 24 -7.45 -6.85 -1.22
C SER A 24 -8.41 -7.97 -1.65
N ALA A 25 -9.64 -7.61 -2.05
CA ALA A 25 -10.62 -8.57 -2.58
C ALA A 25 -10.24 -9.08 -3.97
N ALA A 26 -9.70 -8.22 -4.83
CA ALA A 26 -9.29 -8.59 -6.18
C ALA A 26 -7.99 -9.42 -6.19
N PHE A 27 -7.07 -9.18 -5.24
CA PHE A 27 -5.75 -9.78 -5.25
C PHE A 27 -5.30 -10.20 -3.84
N SER A 28 -5.29 -11.51 -3.59
CA SER A 28 -4.90 -12.10 -2.30
C SER A 28 -3.45 -11.84 -1.87
N LEU A 29 -2.60 -11.41 -2.81
CA LEU A 29 -1.20 -11.03 -2.59
C LEU A 29 -0.97 -9.56 -2.95
N CYS A 30 -1.90 -8.67 -2.56
CA CYS A 30 -1.76 -7.23 -2.68
C CYS A 30 -1.05 -6.64 -1.45
N TYR A 31 -0.05 -5.81 -1.67
CA TYR A 31 0.73 -5.10 -0.67
C TYR A 31 0.66 -3.61 -0.93
N PHE A 32 0.65 -2.80 0.12
CA PHE A 32 0.53 -1.35 0.06
C PHE A 32 1.76 -0.74 0.72
N SER A 33 2.54 0.06 -0.01
CA SER A 33 3.63 0.80 0.61
C SER A 33 3.21 2.21 0.99
N ILE A 34 3.62 2.62 2.19
CA ILE A 34 3.36 3.95 2.74
C ILE A 34 4.69 4.68 2.88
N SER A 35 4.77 5.86 2.29
CA SER A 35 5.93 6.75 2.37
C SER A 35 5.78 7.80 3.47
N GLY A 36 6.82 8.65 3.63
CA GLY A 36 6.77 9.81 4.53
C GLY A 36 5.63 10.79 4.21
N LYS A 37 5.01 10.71 3.03
CA LYS A 37 3.81 11.48 2.66
C LYS A 37 2.64 11.25 3.64
N ALA A 38 2.64 10.16 4.40
CA ALA A 38 1.65 9.86 5.41
C ALA A 38 1.49 10.95 6.48
N GLU A 39 2.52 11.78 6.73
CA GLU A 39 2.43 12.92 7.63
C GLU A 39 1.36 13.94 7.19
N CYS A 40 1.16 14.08 5.88
CA CYS A 40 0.20 14.99 5.27
C CYS A 40 -1.17 14.37 5.00
N PHE A 41 -1.39 13.11 5.40
CA PHE A 41 -2.66 12.44 5.13
C PHE A 41 -3.82 13.09 5.86
N ASP A 42 -4.94 13.21 5.15
CA ASP A 42 -6.21 13.57 5.76
C ASP A 42 -6.74 12.44 6.66
N PRO A 43 -7.81 12.66 7.46
CA PRO A 43 -8.37 11.64 8.33
C PRO A 43 -8.83 10.36 7.60
N VAL A 44 -9.29 10.46 6.35
CA VAL A 44 -9.76 9.32 5.54
C VAL A 44 -8.57 8.47 5.07
N GLN A 45 -7.49 9.11 4.66
CA GLN A 45 -6.26 8.41 4.28
C GLN A 45 -5.60 7.76 5.50
N LYS A 46 -5.63 8.40 6.68
CA LYS A 46 -5.15 7.80 7.93
C LYS A 46 -5.98 6.60 8.36
N SER A 47 -7.31 6.63 8.17
CA SER A 47 -8.13 5.44 8.43
C SER A 47 -7.82 4.32 7.45
N ALA A 48 -7.58 4.62 6.17
CA ALA A 48 -7.18 3.62 5.18
C ALA A 48 -5.93 2.84 5.59
N VAL A 49 -4.90 3.52 6.12
CA VAL A 49 -3.67 2.86 6.58
C VAL A 49 -3.94 1.87 7.71
N ARG A 50 -4.92 2.14 8.58
CA ARG A 50 -5.28 1.26 9.71
C ARG A 50 -6.02 0.00 9.27
N GLU A 51 -6.65 0.01 8.10
CA GLU A 51 -7.36 -1.15 7.54
C GLU A 51 -6.41 -2.13 6.85
N ILE A 52 -5.16 -1.74 6.59
CA ILE A 52 -4.18 -2.61 5.94
C ILE A 52 -3.76 -3.71 6.92
N VAL A 53 -3.90 -4.97 6.51
CA VAL A 53 -3.38 -6.12 7.28
C VAL A 53 -1.87 -5.97 7.42
N VAL A 54 -1.34 -6.11 8.64
CA VAL A 54 0.06 -5.79 8.95
C VAL A 54 1.08 -6.52 8.06
N ASP A 55 0.78 -7.74 7.61
CA ASP A 55 1.63 -8.54 6.71
C ASP A 55 1.54 -8.13 5.23
N ARG A 56 0.71 -7.13 4.92
CA ARG A 56 0.53 -6.48 3.61
C ARG A 56 0.92 -5.00 3.61
N LEU A 57 1.29 -4.46 4.77
CA LEU A 57 1.80 -3.10 4.90
C LEU A 57 3.32 -3.08 4.67
N LEU A 58 3.76 -2.24 3.74
CA LEU A 58 5.17 -1.98 3.45
C LEU A 58 5.50 -0.53 3.82
N VAL A 59 6.75 -0.29 4.19
CA VAL A 59 7.27 1.06 4.45
C VAL A 59 8.26 1.39 3.37
N GLU A 60 8.19 2.61 2.84
CA GLU A 60 9.12 3.12 1.84
C GLU A 60 9.47 4.58 2.11
N THR A 61 10.44 5.11 1.37
CA THR A 61 10.81 6.52 1.46
C THR A 61 10.31 7.34 0.27
N ASP A 62 10.04 6.69 -0.86
CA ASP A 62 9.77 7.33 -2.17
C ASP A 62 10.80 8.42 -2.53
N SER A 63 12.05 8.22 -2.07
CA SER A 63 13.11 9.21 -2.21
C SER A 63 13.77 9.12 -3.58
N THR A 64 14.02 10.26 -4.21
CA THR A 64 14.62 10.38 -5.55
C THR A 64 16.15 10.19 -5.57
N VAL A 65 16.79 9.68 -4.50
CA VAL A 65 18.25 9.71 -4.37
C VAL A 65 18.96 8.85 -5.43
N CYS A 66 19.27 9.45 -6.57
CA CYS A 66 20.43 9.12 -7.36
C CYS A 66 21.63 9.79 -6.69
N LEU A 67 22.45 9.01 -5.97
CA LEU A 67 23.80 9.45 -5.62
C LEU A 67 24.59 9.55 -6.94
N GLY A 68 24.69 10.78 -7.46
CA GLY A 68 25.64 11.17 -8.50
C GLY A 68 26.92 11.70 -7.89
#